data_AF-A0A524A9I1-F1
#
_entry.id   AF-A0A524A9I1-F1
#
_cell.length_a   1.000
_cell.length_b   1.000
_cell.length_c   1.000
_cell.angle_alpha   90.00
_cell.angle_beta   90.00
_cell.angle_gamma   90.00
#
_symmetry.space_group_name_H-M   'P 1'
#
loop_
_entity.id
_entity.type
_entity.pdbx_description
1 polymer ?
#
loop_
_entity_poly.entity_id
_entity_poly.type
_entity_poly.pdbx_seq_one_letter_code
_entity_poly.pdbx_strand_id
1 'polypeptide(L)' 'MSLRRLEGDEAANLIVQVLREAGRPLTTREVQGETEKRLVRCPDSTAVFLNRLRTRGVIKGERSKERRGWIWWIES' A
#
# COMPACT_ATOMS: atom_id res chain seq x y z
N MET A 1 -2.42 4.28 23.10
CA MET A 1 -2.91 3.20 22.20
C MET A 1 -1.72 2.61 21.48
N SER A 2 -1.48 1.30 21.62
CA SER A 2 -0.37 0.60 20.96
C SER A 2 -0.80 0.17 19.56
N LEU A 3 -0.05 0.55 18.53
CA LEU A 3 -0.36 0.22 17.13
C LEU A 3 0.02 -1.24 16.87
N ARG A 4 -0.93 -2.04 16.38
CA ARG A 4 -0.70 -3.47 16.11
C ARG A 4 0.20 -3.59 14.87
N ARG A 5 1.24 -4.40 14.98
CA ARG A 5 2.12 -4.76 13.85
C ARG A 5 1.44 -5.91 13.09
N LEU A 6 1.03 -5.68 11.84
CA LEU A 6 0.53 -6.75 10.98
C LEU A 6 1.71 -7.52 10.39
N GLU A 7 1.60 -8.84 10.38
CA GLU A 7 2.59 -9.74 9.76
C GLU A 7 2.13 -10.16 8.36
N GLY A 8 3.08 -10.26 7.43
CA GLY A 8 2.94 -10.87 6.10
C GLY A 8 1.61 -10.65 5.38
N ASP A 9 0.73 -11.64 5.48
CA ASP A 9 -0.52 -11.73 4.71
C ASP A 9 -1.62 -10.79 5.25
N GLU A 10 -1.66 -10.50 6.56
CA GLU A 10 -2.63 -9.52 7.10
C GLU A 10 -2.33 -8.11 6.57
N ALA A 11 -1.04 -7.75 6.51
CA ALA A 11 -0.60 -6.48 5.95
C ALA A 11 -0.90 -6.39 4.45
N ALA A 12 -0.73 -7.50 3.71
CA ALA A 12 -1.04 -7.57 2.29
C ALA A 12 -2.54 -7.37 2.02
N ASN A 13 -3.40 -8.05 2.79
CA ASN A 13 -4.85 -7.93 2.68
C ASN A 13 -5.33 -6.50 2.96
N LEU A 14 -4.76 -5.84 3.96
CA LEU A 14 -5.07 -4.45 4.26
C LEU A 14 -4.72 -3.52 3.09
N ILE A 15 -3.53 -3.67 2.50
CA ILE A 15 -3.10 -2.86 1.35
C ILE A 15 -4.02 -3.08 0.15
N VAL A 16 -4.37 -4.34 -0.13
CA VAL A 16 -5.30 -4.70 -1.20
C VAL A 16 -6.65 -4.03 -0.99
N GLN A 17 -7.18 -4.06 0.24
CA GLN A 17 -8.43 -3.41 0.58
C GLN A 17 -8.35 -1.88 0.43
N VAL A 18 -7.28 -1.25 0.92
CA VAL A 18 -7.04 0.20 0.74
C VAL A 18 -7.05 0.59 -0.73
N LEU A 19 -6.32 -0.13 -1.58
CA LEU A 19 -6.23 0.18 -3.01
C LEU A 19 -7.55 -0.05 -3.73
N ARG A 20 -8.28 -1.12 -3.37
CA ARG A 20 -9.59 -1.44 -3.94
C ARG A 20 -10.63 -0.37 -3.57
N GLU A 21 -10.70 0.01 -2.30
CA GLU A 21 -11.65 1.03 -1.83
C GLU A 21 -11.33 2.44 -2.37
N ALA A 22 -10.05 2.73 -2.60
CA ALA A 22 -9.66 4.01 -3.20
C ALA A 22 -10.16 4.16 -4.64
N GLY A 23 -10.31 3.06 -5.39
CA GLY A 23 -10.81 3.06 -6.78
C GLY A 23 -9.94 3.85 -7.77
N ARG A 24 -8.76 4.29 -7.36
CA ARG A 24 -7.81 5.08 -8.16
C ARG A 24 -6.37 4.77 -7.75
N PRO A 25 -5.39 5.03 -8.64
CA PRO A 25 -3.99 4.93 -8.24
C PRO A 25 -3.66 5.86 -7.06
N LEU A 26 -2.96 5.30 -6.08
CA LEU A 26 -2.50 6.02 -4.89
C LEU A 26 -0.97 6.11 -4.88
N THR A 27 -0.45 7.24 -4.43
CA THR A 27 0.97 7.38 -4.11
C THR A 27 1.34 6.59 -2.85
N THR A 28 2.63 6.27 -2.66
CA THR A 28 3.11 5.64 -1.42
C THR A 28 2.67 6.40 -0.17
N ARG A 29 2.66 7.74 -0.21
CA ARG A 29 2.25 8.58 0.91
C ARG A 29 0.75 8.47 1.21
N GLU A 30 -0.07 8.43 0.17
CA GLU A 30 -1.52 8.21 0.33
C GLU A 30 -1.80 6.82 0.91
N VAL A 31 -1.15 5.77 0.40
CA VAL A 31 -1.29 4.42 0.96
C VAL A 31 -0.90 4.38 2.43
N GLN A 32 0.23 4.99 2.80
CA GLN A 32 0.65 5.09 4.19
C GLN A 32 -0.41 5.79 5.05
N GLY A 33 -0.92 6.94 4.61
CA GLY A 33 -1.97 7.67 5.33
C GLY A 33 -3.24 6.84 5.52
N GLU A 34 -3.69 6.10 4.50
CA GLU A 34 -4.86 5.22 4.62
C GLU A 34 -4.62 4.03 5.56
N THR A 35 -3.41 3.46 5.57
CA THR A 35 -3.07 2.38 6.51
C THR A 35 -2.94 2.86 7.97
N GLU A 36 -2.40 4.06 8.20
CA GLU A 36 -2.26 4.66 9.53
C GLU A 36 -3.62 4.96 10.16
N LYS A 37 -4.60 5.43 9.37
CA LYS A 37 -6.00 5.62 9.80
C LYS A 37 -6.64 4.34 10.33
N ARG A 38 -6.18 3.18 9.86
CA ARG A 38 -6.67 1.85 10.27
C ARG A 38 -5.89 1.26 11.46
N LEU A 39 -5.13 2.10 12.18
CA LEU A 39 -4.36 1.74 13.38
C LEU A 39 -3.28 0.68 13.15
N VAL A 40 -2.77 0.59 11.92
CA VAL A 40 -1.70 -0.32 11.54
C VAL A 40 -0.44 0.48 11.22
N ARG A 41 0.66 0.20 11.93
CA ARG A 41 1.99 0.59 11.45
C ARG A 41 2.52 -0.52 10.58
N CYS A 42 2.76 -0.23 9.31
CA CYS A 42 3.58 -1.12 8.50
C CYS A 42 4.97 -1.26 9.16
N PRO A 43 5.42 -2.49 9.48
CA PRO A 43 6.73 -2.70 10.09
C PRO A 43 7.91 -2.35 9.18
N ASP A 44 7.67 -2.35 7.86
CA ASP A 44 8.61 -1.93 6.82
C ASP A 44 8.27 -0.54 6.28
N SER A 45 9.22 0.12 5.60
CA SER A 45 8.90 1.26 4.73
C SER A 45 7.80 0.82 3.75
N THR A 46 6.64 1.49 3.78
CA THR A 46 5.47 1.19 2.95
C THR A 46 5.84 0.98 1.48
N ALA A 47 6.83 1.73 0.97
CA ALA A 47 7.38 1.58 -0.38
C ALA A 47 7.99 0.19 -0.64
N VAL A 48 8.77 -0.35 0.30
CA VAL A 48 9.42 -1.66 0.16
C VAL A 48 8.37 -2.75 0.15
N PHE A 49 7.39 -2.68 1.05
CA PHE A 49 6.32 -3.65 1.12
C PHE A 49 5.47 -3.65 -0.16
N LEU A 50 5.06 -2.46 -0.64
CA LEU A 50 4.34 -2.31 -1.90
C LEU A 50 5.13 -2.87 -3.09
N ASN A 51 6.44 -2.66 -3.13
CA ASN A 51 7.27 -3.23 -4.19
C ASN A 51 7.35 -4.76 -4.12
N ARG A 52 7.41 -5.37 -2.93
CA ARG A 52 7.33 -6.83 -2.78
C ARG A 52 6.00 -7.36 -3.31
N LEU A 53 4.88 -6.71 -2.98
CA LEU A 53 3.55 -7.09 -3.48
C LEU A 53 3.45 -6.96 -5.01
N ARG A 54 4.02 -5.90 -5.58
CA ARG A 54 4.10 -5.71 -7.03
C ARG A 54 4.88 -6.82 -7.72
N THR A 55 6.06 -7.18 -7.19
CA THR A 55 6.87 -8.28 -7.74
C THR A 55 6.17 -9.64 -7.63
N ARG A 56 5.34 -9.84 -6.59
CA ARG A 56 4.47 -11.02 -6.43
C ARG A 56 3.21 -11.01 -7.31
N GLY A 57 2.95 -9.91 -8.04
CA GLY A 57 1.76 -9.76 -8.89
C GLY A 57 0.45 -9.47 -8.14
N VAL A 58 0.50 -9.18 -6.83
CA VAL A 58 -0.69 -8.92 -6.01
C VAL A 58 -1.30 -7.54 -6.32
N ILE A 59 -0.45 -6.57 -6.63
CA ILE A 59 -0.84 -5.20 -7.00
C ILE A 59 -0.03 -4.76 -8.21
N LYS A 60 -0.47 -3.69 -8.86
CA LYS A 60 0.31 -2.99 -9.88
C LYS A 60 0.95 -1.74 -9.29
N GLY A 61 1.99 -1.28 -9.95
CA GLY A 61 2.62 -0.01 -9.62
C GLY A 61 3.58 0.44 -10.70
N GLU A 62 3.69 1.76 -10.85
CA GLU A 62 4.60 2.40 -11.79
C GLU A 62 5.15 3.73 -11.25
N ARG A 63 6.20 4.23 -11.90
CA ARG A 63 6.72 5.57 -11.63
C ARG A 63 5.90 6.61 -12.40
N SER A 64 5.22 7.48 -11.66
CA SER A 64 4.54 8.65 -12.20
C SER A 64 5.46 9.88 -12.14
N LYS A 65 5.69 10.48 -13.31
CA LYS A 65 6.41 11.77 -13.41
C LYS A 65 5.57 12.91 -12.82
N GLU A 66 4.26 12.91 -13.08
CA GLU A 66 3.32 13.92 -12.59
C GLU A 66 3.23 13.93 -11.07
N ARG A 67 3.08 12.75 -10.45
CA ARG A 67 3.02 12.60 -8.99
C ARG A 67 4.40 12.59 -8.32
N ARG A 68 5.49 12.70 -9.11
CA ARG A 68 6.90 12.67 -8.67
C ARG A 68 7.22 11.49 -7.75
N GLY A 69 6.74 10.29 -8.10
CA GLY A 69 6.88 9.12 -7.23
C GLY A 69 6.25 7.86 -7.81
N TRP A 70 6.14 6.83 -6.96
CA TRP A 70 5.40 5.62 -7.30
C TRP A 70 3.91 5.83 -7.08
N ILE A 71 3.11 5.29 -8.00
CA ILE A 71 1.68 5.10 -7.84
C ILE A 71 1.36 3.60 -7.86
N TRP A 72 0.32 3.21 -7.13
CA TRP A 72 -0.05 1.83 -6.84
C TRP A 72 -1.55 1.64 -7.03
N TRP A 73 -1.97 0.53 -7.62
CA TRP A 73 -3.38 0.19 -7.85
C TRP A 73 -3.59 -1.32 -7.97
N ILE A 74 -4.85 -1.74 -8.05
CA ILE A 74 -5.25 -3.10 -8.41
C ILE A 74 -5.94 -3.06 -9.77
N GLU A 75 -5.64 -4.04 -10.62
CA GLU A 75 -6.45 -4.35 -11.80
C GLU A 75 -7.66 -5.12 -11.33
N SER A 76 -8.84 -4.54 -11.57
CA SER A 76 -10.14 -5.17 -11.31
C SER A 76 -10.46 -6.24 -12.34
#